data_AF-A0A9P5XKV3-F1
#
_entry.id   AF-A0A9P5XKV3-F1
#
_cell.length_a   1.000
_cell.length_b   1.000
_cell.length_c   1.000
_cell.angle_alpha   90.00
_cell.angle_beta   90.00
_cell.angle_gamma   90.00
#
_symmetry.space_group_name_H-M   'P 1'
#
loop_
_entity.id
_entity.type
_entity.pdbx_description
1 polymer ?
#
loop_
_entity_poly.entity_id
_entity_poly.type
_entity_poly.pdbx_seq_one_letter_code
_entity_poly.pdbx_strand_id
1 'polypeptide(L)'
;MTLWPAAITPPANATSSPETRSQQSNALSPASPILSDPPPSSPRAPKKRQLSSSSLSDADDNRDDDDEQPLASRVATSSTSRPRRSGKSGKGGKKNPAMKKKAHTAPTSLAPPIGDEQAQMNGRINGMNGREPKVKVEDKLDEGQLNRLAAGVPVDATRETGAPAKAEKAAVTEMRRGIIQITPVENDGQPRSWIILTGLKTLFQKQLPKMPREYIARLVYDSNSRGLAIIKRGYKIVGGICYRPFPHRGFAEIVFFATNSADQVKGYGGMLMDHFKAHVRTAYPDMLHFLTYADNYAVGYFEKQGFSKDITLDRSVWAGYIKDYEGGTIMQCTMLQKVDYLNKPALLAKQKEAILTKIKRMSRSHIVYPGLPQFQHGQPDGVVLDPKDVPGLRETGWSHGMMANIVRQSPRNADRAFMETTLNDLIRHPRSWPFRAPVDGNDVPDYYEVVKNPMDFKTMGEKLKAGKYKSIDAFVRDVQLIIDNCKSYNPESTVYYKNADRLEEAFQELMTKRPS
;
A
#
# COMPACT_ATOMS: atom_id res chain seq x y z
N MET A 1 -57.34 40.41 -6.82
CA MET A 1 -57.33 41.82 -6.37
C MET A 1 -55.93 42.35 -6.69
N THR A 2 -55.73 43.09 -7.79
CA THR A 2 -55.94 44.56 -7.94
C THR A 2 -55.02 45.35 -7.02
N LEU A 3 -54.19 46.29 -7.49
CA LEU A 3 -54.49 47.35 -8.49
C LEU A 3 -53.49 47.50 -9.66
N TRP A 4 -53.85 48.39 -10.59
CA TRP A 4 -53.13 48.94 -11.77
C TRP A 4 -53.21 50.50 -11.67
N PRO A 5 -52.72 51.38 -12.60
CA PRO A 5 -52.48 51.19 -14.05
C PRO A 5 -51.26 51.93 -14.69
N ALA A 6 -51.17 51.84 -16.03
CA ALA A 6 -50.54 52.78 -17.00
C ALA A 6 -48.99 52.91 -17.01
N ALA A 7 -48.27 53.11 -18.14
CA ALA A 7 -48.56 53.22 -19.59
C ALA A 7 -47.29 52.76 -20.40
N ILE A 8 -47.12 52.81 -21.74
CA ILE A 8 -47.92 53.24 -22.91
C ILE A 8 -47.46 52.45 -24.19
N THR A 9 -48.10 52.65 -25.34
CA THR A 9 -47.84 52.02 -26.67
C THR A 9 -48.25 52.99 -27.80
N PRO A 10 -48.15 52.71 -29.13
CA PRO A 10 -47.59 51.56 -29.91
C PRO A 10 -46.31 52.03 -30.68
N PRO A 11 -45.92 51.59 -31.92
CA PRO A 11 -46.31 50.51 -32.85
C PRO A 11 -45.11 49.54 -33.14
N ALA A 12 -44.85 48.85 -34.27
CA ALA A 12 -45.36 48.90 -35.65
C ALA A 12 -45.15 47.61 -36.51
N ASN A 13 -45.61 47.69 -37.76
CA ASN A 13 -45.58 46.73 -38.88
C ASN A 13 -44.20 46.63 -39.57
N ALA A 14 -43.76 45.55 -40.24
CA ALA A 14 -44.23 44.15 -40.34
C ALA A 14 -43.01 43.25 -40.80
N THR A 15 -43.00 42.19 -41.64
CA THR A 15 -43.94 41.57 -42.60
C THR A 15 -43.52 40.11 -42.96
N SER A 16 -44.51 39.28 -43.32
CA SER A 16 -44.47 38.05 -44.18
C SER A 16 -43.25 37.10 -44.20
N SER A 17 -43.47 35.87 -43.72
CA SER A 17 -43.05 34.63 -44.41
C SER A 17 -44.11 34.27 -45.50
N PRO A 18 -43.95 33.25 -46.40
CA PRO A 18 -43.96 31.82 -45.99
C PRO A 18 -43.24 30.77 -46.91
N GLU A 19 -43.22 29.53 -46.42
CA GLU A 19 -43.44 28.23 -47.12
C GLU A 19 -42.53 27.64 -48.24
N THR A 20 -41.87 26.52 -47.89
CA THR A 20 -41.85 25.18 -48.52
C THR A 20 -41.77 24.97 -50.05
N ARG A 21 -40.95 23.97 -50.49
CA ARG A 21 -41.46 22.63 -50.88
C ARG A 21 -40.34 21.55 -50.99
N SER A 22 -40.75 20.28 -50.90
CA SER A 22 -39.99 19.02 -51.00
C SER A 22 -39.61 18.58 -52.43
N GLN A 23 -38.67 17.64 -52.58
CA GLN A 23 -38.92 16.37 -53.30
C GLN A 23 -37.88 15.25 -53.04
N GLN A 24 -38.19 14.03 -53.50
CA GLN A 24 -37.40 12.79 -53.38
C GLN A 24 -37.14 12.16 -54.76
N SER A 25 -36.01 11.47 -54.93
CA SER A 25 -35.78 10.35 -55.88
C SER A 25 -34.37 9.79 -55.64
N ASN A 26 -34.11 8.50 -55.39
CA ASN A 26 -34.39 7.23 -56.09
C ASN A 26 -33.23 6.71 -56.99
N ALA A 27 -32.48 5.77 -56.40
CA ALA A 27 -32.19 4.43 -56.94
C ALA A 27 -30.97 4.15 -57.88
N LEU A 28 -30.51 2.90 -57.72
CA LEU A 28 -29.72 2.01 -58.62
C LEU A 28 -28.18 2.15 -58.73
N SER A 29 -27.55 0.98 -58.74
CA SER A 29 -26.16 0.70 -59.17
C SER A 29 -26.14 0.19 -60.62
N PRO A 30 -24.97 0.05 -61.26
CA PRO A 30 -24.52 -1.34 -61.54
C PRO A 30 -23.00 -1.60 -61.57
N ALA A 31 -22.66 -2.88 -61.34
CA ALA A 31 -21.63 -3.74 -61.99
C ALA A 31 -20.14 -3.30 -62.16
N SER A 32 -19.27 -4.32 -62.14
CA SER A 32 -17.82 -4.28 -62.43
C SER A 32 -17.50 -4.77 -63.85
N PRO A 33 -16.28 -4.50 -64.35
CA PRO A 33 -15.41 -5.53 -64.98
C PRO A 33 -14.11 -5.69 -64.16
N ILE A 34 -13.62 -6.89 -63.78
CA ILE A 34 -13.04 -8.01 -64.57
C ILE A 34 -11.52 -7.86 -64.80
N LEU A 35 -10.76 -8.89 -64.36
CA LEU A 35 -9.40 -9.41 -64.72
C LEU A 35 -8.33 -8.42 -65.28
N SER A 36 -7.05 -8.53 -64.87
CA SER A 36 -6.21 -9.71 -65.12
C SER A 36 -4.91 -9.73 -64.29
N ASP A 37 -4.34 -10.93 -64.03
CA ASP A 37 -3.04 -11.16 -63.37
C ASP A 37 -2.56 -12.63 -63.58
N PRO A 38 -1.25 -13.02 -63.46
CA PRO A 38 0.00 -12.28 -63.66
C PRO A 38 0.64 -12.49 -65.06
N PRO A 39 1.46 -13.51 -65.44
CA PRO A 39 2.07 -14.67 -64.73
C PRO A 39 3.66 -14.58 -64.71
N PRO A 40 4.57 -15.59 -64.94
CA PRO A 40 5.83 -15.65 -64.13
C PRO A 40 7.21 -15.91 -64.81
N SER A 41 8.30 -15.48 -64.16
CA SER A 41 9.62 -16.19 -64.05
C SER A 41 10.59 -15.33 -63.20
N SER A 42 11.68 -15.80 -62.56
CA SER A 42 12.07 -17.09 -61.94
C SER A 42 13.31 -16.82 -61.03
N PRO A 43 13.79 -17.72 -60.14
CA PRO A 43 14.62 -17.32 -58.99
C PRO A 43 16.15 -17.44 -59.18
N ARG A 44 16.92 -16.83 -58.27
CA ARG A 44 18.33 -17.21 -58.01
C ARG A 44 18.71 -17.09 -56.53
N ALA A 45 19.51 -18.04 -56.06
CA ALA A 45 19.94 -18.17 -54.65
C ALA A 45 21.48 -18.03 -54.50
N PRO A 46 22.15 -18.59 -53.47
CA PRO A 46 22.75 -17.79 -52.40
C PRO A 46 24.30 -17.75 -52.41
N LYS A 47 24.89 -16.97 -51.49
CA LYS A 47 26.33 -17.01 -51.17
C LYS A 47 26.57 -17.38 -49.70
N LYS A 48 27.76 -17.93 -49.40
CA LYS A 48 28.15 -18.56 -48.11
C LYS A 48 29.45 -17.93 -47.55
N ARG A 49 29.62 -18.02 -46.21
CA ARG A 49 30.86 -17.78 -45.42
C ARG A 49 31.35 -16.32 -45.45
N GLN A 50 32.17 -15.84 -44.51
CA GLN A 50 32.87 -16.46 -43.36
C GLN A 50 32.22 -16.05 -42.01
N LEU A 51 32.45 -16.63 -40.82
CA LEU A 51 33.53 -17.48 -40.26
C LEU A 51 34.79 -16.71 -39.79
N SER A 52 34.69 -16.05 -38.63
CA SER A 52 35.84 -15.68 -37.80
C SER A 52 35.63 -16.15 -36.36
N SER A 53 36.70 -16.67 -35.75
CA SER A 53 36.70 -17.29 -34.42
C SER A 53 37.65 -16.55 -33.49
N SER A 54 37.24 -16.34 -32.25
CA SER A 54 38.15 -15.94 -31.16
C SER A 54 37.64 -16.45 -29.82
N SER A 55 37.89 -17.73 -29.55
CA SER A 55 37.92 -18.22 -28.17
C SER A 55 39.23 -17.78 -27.53
N LEU A 56 39.18 -17.28 -26.29
CA LEU A 56 40.26 -17.42 -25.31
C LEU A 56 39.61 -17.56 -23.94
N SER A 57 40.09 -18.55 -23.18
CA SER A 57 39.75 -18.78 -21.77
C SER A 57 40.71 -18.00 -20.88
N ASP A 58 40.31 -17.74 -19.64
CA ASP A 58 40.81 -18.41 -18.42
C ASP A 58 39.95 -17.91 -17.24
N ALA A 59 39.47 -18.69 -16.25
CA ALA A 59 39.92 -19.91 -15.57
C ALA A 59 40.68 -19.64 -14.25
N ASP A 60 39.92 -19.33 -13.20
CA ASP A 60 40.03 -19.80 -11.80
C ASP A 60 38.91 -19.07 -11.00
N ASP A 61 37.99 -19.64 -10.22
CA ASP A 61 37.80 -20.92 -9.48
C ASP A 61 38.01 -20.80 -7.96
N ASN A 62 37.17 -21.51 -7.19
CA ASN A 62 37.09 -21.55 -5.70
C ASN A 62 36.56 -20.25 -5.04
N ARG A 63 35.79 -20.26 -3.93
CA ARG A 63 34.79 -21.16 -3.29
C ARG A 63 34.11 -20.31 -2.17
N ASP A 64 33.20 -20.75 -1.29
CA ASP A 64 32.66 -22.06 -0.87
C ASP A 64 31.15 -21.92 -0.53
N ASP A 65 30.48 -23.02 -0.18
CA ASP A 65 29.04 -23.06 0.21
C ASP A 65 28.76 -22.62 1.67
N ASP A 66 27.52 -22.18 1.95
CA ASP A 66 26.79 -22.43 3.23
C ASP A 66 25.32 -21.98 3.11
N ASP A 67 24.40 -22.90 2.80
CA ASP A 67 22.95 -22.61 2.66
C ASP A 67 22.08 -23.83 3.06
N GLU A 68 21.76 -23.97 4.35
CA GLU A 68 20.86 -25.02 4.87
C GLU A 68 19.46 -24.48 5.21
N GLN A 69 18.47 -24.74 4.33
CA GLN A 69 17.06 -24.87 4.71
C GLN A 69 16.43 -26.10 4.01
N PRO A 70 15.73 -26.99 4.73
CA PRO A 70 15.32 -28.29 4.17
C PRO A 70 14.12 -28.20 3.22
N LEU A 71 14.21 -28.94 2.11
CA LEU A 71 13.17 -29.04 1.08
C LEU A 71 12.22 -30.21 1.30
N ALA A 72 10.92 -29.91 1.36
CA ALA A 72 9.82 -30.85 1.10
C ALA A 72 8.65 -30.08 0.43
N SER A 73 7.96 -30.60 -0.59
CA SER A 73 8.23 -31.79 -1.40
C SER A 73 7.71 -31.61 -2.84
N ARG A 74 8.29 -32.34 -3.81
CA ARG A 74 7.76 -32.43 -5.19
C ARG A 74 7.03 -33.76 -5.39
N VAL A 75 5.76 -33.71 -5.81
CA VAL A 75 5.15 -34.75 -6.65
C VAL A 75 4.31 -34.06 -7.72
N ALA A 76 4.41 -34.52 -8.96
CA ALA A 76 3.59 -34.05 -10.06
C ALA A 76 2.50 -35.08 -10.41
N THR A 77 1.39 -34.64 -11.00
CA THR A 77 0.90 -35.18 -12.28
C THR A 77 -0.27 -34.37 -12.85
N SER A 78 -0.51 -34.54 -14.14
CA SER A 78 -1.52 -33.85 -14.92
C SER A 78 -2.82 -34.64 -15.09
N SER A 79 -3.92 -33.90 -15.33
CA SER A 79 -5.03 -34.24 -16.24
C SER A 79 -5.79 -35.57 -16.11
N THR A 80 -7.11 -35.48 -15.87
CA THR A 80 -8.20 -36.27 -16.52
C THR A 80 -9.54 -35.68 -16.00
N SER A 81 -10.45 -35.15 -16.81
CA SER A 81 -11.38 -35.78 -17.77
C SER A 81 -12.30 -36.86 -17.17
N ARG A 82 -13.62 -36.66 -17.32
CA ARG A 82 -14.70 -37.62 -16.96
C ARG A 82 -14.59 -38.91 -17.77
N PRO A 83 -15.04 -40.05 -17.22
CA PRO A 83 -16.21 -40.71 -17.84
C PRO A 83 -17.25 -41.26 -16.84
N ARG A 84 -18.06 -42.25 -17.25
CA ARG A 84 -19.34 -42.69 -16.64
C ARG A 84 -19.29 -44.09 -16.00
N ARG A 85 -20.04 -44.25 -14.88
CA ARG A 85 -21.02 -45.31 -14.53
C ARG A 85 -20.72 -46.80 -14.81
N SER A 86 -20.94 -47.65 -13.78
CA SER A 86 -20.95 -49.14 -13.75
C SER A 86 -19.58 -49.85 -13.86
N GLY A 87 -19.34 -51.02 -13.26
CA GLY A 87 -20.14 -51.82 -12.30
C GLY A 87 -19.52 -53.20 -11.97
N LYS A 88 -20.05 -53.90 -10.94
CA LYS A 88 -19.78 -55.32 -10.53
C LYS A 88 -18.36 -55.75 -10.02
N SER A 89 -18.29 -55.90 -8.69
CA SER A 89 -17.95 -57.13 -7.91
C SER A 89 -16.84 -58.13 -8.33
N GLY A 90 -15.95 -58.45 -7.37
CA GLY A 90 -15.08 -59.66 -7.32
C GLY A 90 -13.69 -59.34 -6.78
N LYS A 91 -13.19 -59.67 -5.57
CA LYS A 91 -13.36 -60.74 -4.56
C LYS A 91 -12.29 -61.86 -4.64
N GLY A 92 -11.24 -61.73 -3.82
CA GLY A 92 -10.22 -62.75 -3.54
C GLY A 92 -8.87 -62.57 -4.30
N GLY A 93 -7.71 -62.96 -3.75
CA GLY A 93 -7.44 -63.36 -2.36
C GLY A 93 -6.10 -64.09 -2.13
N LYS A 94 -5.37 -63.68 -1.08
CA LYS A 94 -4.27 -64.39 -0.35
C LYS A 94 -3.13 -65.06 -1.14
N LYS A 95 -1.88 -64.70 -0.79
CA LYS A 95 -0.89 -65.66 -0.26
C LYS A 95 0.22 -64.97 0.55
N ASN A 96 0.48 -65.54 1.73
CA ASN A 96 1.54 -65.24 2.72
C ASN A 96 2.46 -66.49 2.79
N PRO A 97 3.52 -66.58 3.62
CA PRO A 97 3.97 -65.73 4.76
C PRO A 97 5.02 -64.68 4.31
N ALA A 98 5.84 -64.01 5.14
CA ALA A 98 6.31 -64.30 6.51
C ALA A 98 6.80 -63.02 7.27
N MET A 99 7.27 -63.04 8.52
CA MET A 99 7.59 -64.18 9.41
C MET A 99 7.27 -63.93 10.91
N LYS A 100 8.29 -63.65 11.74
CA LYS A 100 8.39 -63.50 13.21
C LYS A 100 9.66 -62.65 13.47
N LYS A 101 9.87 -61.94 14.59
CA LYS A 101 9.28 -61.97 15.95
C LYS A 101 9.45 -60.59 16.65
N LYS A 102 8.87 -60.40 17.84
CA LYS A 102 8.97 -59.19 18.68
C LYS A 102 10.37 -58.98 19.31
N ALA A 103 10.65 -57.75 19.75
CA ALA A 103 11.57 -57.43 20.85
C ALA A 103 10.93 -56.37 21.79
N HIS A 104 11.39 -56.28 23.04
CA HIS A 104 10.99 -55.32 24.08
C HIS A 104 12.20 -55.05 24.99
N THR A 105 12.19 -53.91 25.70
CA THR A 105 13.05 -53.56 26.86
C THR A 105 14.56 -53.37 26.62
N ALA A 106 15.18 -52.56 27.48
CA ALA A 106 16.56 -52.04 27.39
C ALA A 106 17.53 -52.76 28.36
N PRO A 107 18.78 -52.27 28.49
CA PRO A 107 19.18 -51.77 29.83
C PRO A 107 19.91 -50.40 29.81
N THR A 108 20.51 -50.02 30.95
CA THR A 108 20.68 -48.64 31.44
C THR A 108 22.14 -48.29 31.81
N SER A 109 22.39 -47.02 32.23
CA SER A 109 23.56 -46.43 32.92
C SER A 109 24.59 -45.72 32.01
N LEU A 110 25.27 -44.63 32.42
CA LEU A 110 25.53 -44.04 33.75
C LEU A 110 25.28 -42.51 33.82
N ALA A 111 25.26 -41.95 35.06
CA ALA A 111 25.35 -40.53 35.43
C ALA A 111 25.68 -40.41 36.95
N PRO A 112 25.90 -39.22 37.54
CA PRO A 112 26.91 -38.18 37.24
C PRO A 112 27.83 -37.95 38.48
N PRO A 113 28.62 -36.86 38.51
CA PRO A 113 28.47 -35.88 39.62
C PRO A 113 28.24 -34.46 39.04
N ILE A 114 27.41 -33.58 39.61
CA ILE A 114 27.49 -32.93 40.93
C ILE A 114 28.81 -32.15 41.09
N GLY A 115 28.71 -30.88 41.49
CA GLY A 115 29.86 -30.05 41.84
C GLY A 115 29.47 -28.98 42.85
N ASP A 116 30.46 -28.28 43.39
CA ASP A 116 30.30 -27.03 44.13
C ASP A 116 31.65 -26.32 44.21
N GLU A 117 31.81 -25.22 43.47
CA GLU A 117 32.75 -24.16 43.89
C GLU A 117 32.28 -22.81 43.34
N GLN A 118 31.75 -21.96 44.23
CA GLN A 118 31.29 -20.62 43.92
C GLN A 118 32.39 -19.57 44.21
N ALA A 119 32.36 -18.47 43.48
CA ALA A 119 32.87 -17.15 43.90
C ALA A 119 34.40 -16.98 44.14
N GLN A 120 35.21 -17.09 43.08
CA GLN A 120 36.47 -16.35 42.92
C GLN A 120 36.57 -15.82 41.48
N MET A 121 36.97 -14.58 41.17
CA MET A 121 37.29 -13.41 42.00
C MET A 121 36.51 -12.17 41.53
N ASN A 122 36.24 -11.24 42.43
CA ASN A 122 35.70 -9.92 42.11
C ASN A 122 36.79 -8.84 42.24
N GLY A 123 37.02 -8.07 41.16
CA GLY A 123 37.69 -6.76 41.18
C GLY A 123 39.21 -6.70 40.96
N ARG A 124 39.62 -5.95 39.92
CA ARG A 124 40.62 -4.84 39.87
C ARG A 124 41.10 -4.60 38.41
N ILE A 125 41.36 -3.38 37.90
CA ILE A 125 40.97 -2.01 38.29
C ILE A 125 41.10 -1.08 37.03
N ASN A 126 40.29 -0.02 36.96
CA ASN A 126 40.34 1.23 36.14
C ASN A 126 41.12 1.35 34.80
N GLY A 127 40.45 1.99 33.83
CA GLY A 127 41.07 2.74 32.72
C GLY A 127 40.06 3.71 32.06
N MET A 128 40.31 5.03 32.08
CA MET A 128 39.32 6.05 31.69
C MET A 128 39.39 6.46 30.21
N ASN A 129 38.23 6.53 29.53
CA ASN A 129 37.66 7.80 29.03
C ASN A 129 36.32 7.58 28.31
N GLY A 130 35.37 8.51 28.47
CA GLY A 130 33.98 8.31 28.10
C GLY A 130 33.54 8.93 26.76
N ARG A 131 32.56 8.28 26.11
CA ARG A 131 31.60 8.91 25.18
C ARG A 131 30.33 8.06 25.10
N GLU A 132 29.22 8.58 25.62
CA GLU A 132 27.93 7.89 25.61
C GLU A 132 27.33 7.83 24.19
N PRO A 133 26.71 6.70 23.79
CA PRO A 133 25.90 6.65 22.59
C PRO A 133 24.56 7.36 22.83
N LYS A 134 24.39 8.56 22.27
CA LYS A 134 23.14 9.33 22.40
C LYS A 134 21.94 8.58 21.79
N VAL A 135 21.11 8.00 22.63
CA VAL A 135 19.75 7.57 22.28
C VAL A 135 18.94 8.82 21.90
N LYS A 136 18.24 8.77 20.76
CA LYS A 136 17.31 9.84 20.37
C LYS A 136 16.01 9.69 21.14
N VAL A 137 15.74 10.62 22.04
CA VAL A 137 14.42 10.80 22.65
C VAL A 137 13.47 11.35 21.59
N GLU A 138 12.33 10.70 21.38
CA GLU A 138 11.27 11.19 20.50
C GLU A 138 10.43 12.25 21.22
N ASP A 139 10.12 13.33 20.49
CA ASP A 139 9.15 14.40 20.74
C ASP A 139 8.53 14.50 22.15
N LYS A 140 9.30 15.06 23.10
CA LYS A 140 8.67 15.91 24.12
C LYS A 140 8.09 17.15 23.43
N LEU A 141 6.86 17.51 23.79
CA LEU A 141 6.23 18.75 23.31
C LEU A 141 7.11 19.96 23.65
N ASP A 142 7.32 20.82 22.66
CA ASP A 142 8.10 22.05 22.77
C ASP A 142 7.54 22.95 23.89
N GLU A 143 8.39 23.45 24.79
CA GLU A 143 8.00 24.42 25.83
C GLU A 143 7.45 25.70 25.19
N GLY A 144 7.94 26.06 24.00
CA GLY A 144 7.37 27.10 23.15
C GLY A 144 5.96 26.81 22.65
N GLN A 145 5.44 25.57 22.72
CA GLN A 145 4.02 25.25 22.50
C GLN A 145 3.21 25.30 23.80
N LEU A 146 3.75 24.81 24.93
CA LEU A 146 3.08 24.93 26.24
C LEU A 146 2.87 26.40 26.63
N ASN A 147 3.89 27.26 26.48
CA ASN A 147 3.74 28.70 26.75
C ASN A 147 2.74 29.39 25.81
N ARG A 148 2.51 28.88 24.59
CA ARG A 148 1.45 29.38 23.68
C ARG A 148 0.04 28.87 24.01
N LEU A 149 -0.09 27.89 24.90
CA LEU A 149 -1.36 27.45 25.48
C LEU A 149 -1.63 28.11 26.85
N ALA A 150 -0.57 28.38 27.63
CA ALA A 150 -0.68 29.05 28.93
C ALA A 150 -0.84 30.58 28.80
N ALA A 151 -0.08 31.23 27.92
CA ALA A 151 -0.23 32.67 27.66
C ALA A 151 -1.28 32.92 26.57
N GLY A 152 -2.52 33.17 26.99
CA GLY A 152 -3.62 33.53 26.09
C GLY A 152 -3.38 34.86 25.39
N VAL A 153 -2.82 34.82 24.18
CA VAL A 153 -2.52 36.03 23.38
C VAL A 153 -3.82 36.70 22.92
N PRO A 154 -4.06 38.00 23.22
CA PRO A 154 -5.16 38.73 22.64
C PRO A 154 -4.92 38.92 21.14
N VAL A 155 -5.82 38.39 20.31
CA VAL A 155 -5.74 38.53 18.85
C VAL A 155 -6.32 39.88 18.47
N ASP A 156 -5.50 40.92 18.57
CA ASP A 156 -5.89 42.27 18.18
C ASP A 156 -6.19 42.33 16.66
N ALA A 157 -7.12 43.21 16.28
CA ALA A 157 -7.73 43.16 14.96
C ALA A 157 -6.81 43.66 13.83
N THR A 158 -7.16 43.33 12.58
CA THR A 158 -6.56 43.86 11.34
C THR A 158 -5.18 43.33 10.90
N ARG A 159 -5.00 42.00 10.85
CA ARG A 159 -4.10 41.40 9.84
C ARG A 159 -4.54 40.00 9.39
N GLU A 160 -4.80 39.85 8.09
CA GLU A 160 -5.08 38.55 7.48
C GLU A 160 -3.79 37.72 7.30
N THR A 161 -3.29 37.16 8.39
CA THR A 161 -2.20 36.18 8.34
C THR A 161 -2.76 34.80 7.96
N GLY A 162 -2.82 34.54 6.65
CA GLY A 162 -3.19 33.24 6.10
C GLY A 162 -2.40 32.10 6.75
N ALA A 163 -3.09 31.00 7.08
CA ALA A 163 -2.50 29.85 7.76
C ALA A 163 -1.21 29.37 7.07
N PRO A 164 -0.14 29.00 7.82
CA PRO A 164 1.18 28.78 7.25
C PRO A 164 1.14 27.75 6.12
N ALA A 165 1.42 28.23 4.92
CA ALA A 165 1.40 27.41 3.71
C ALA A 165 2.40 26.26 3.88
N LYS A 166 1.91 25.01 3.77
CA LYS A 166 2.78 23.83 3.86
C LYS A 166 3.91 23.96 2.85
N ALA A 167 5.16 23.87 3.35
CA ALA A 167 6.36 24.07 2.54
C ALA A 167 6.29 23.26 1.24
N GLU A 168 6.52 23.94 0.11
CA GLU A 168 6.36 23.35 -1.20
C GLU A 168 7.36 22.20 -1.40
N LYS A 169 6.90 21.07 -1.95
CA LYS A 169 7.75 19.90 -2.16
C LYS A 169 8.87 20.24 -3.13
N ALA A 170 10.11 19.91 -2.75
CA ALA A 170 11.32 20.22 -3.54
C ALA A 170 11.22 19.84 -5.03
N ALA A 171 10.56 18.72 -5.37
CA ALA A 171 10.29 18.34 -6.75
C ALA A 171 9.50 19.40 -7.55
N VAL A 172 8.47 20.02 -6.96
CA VAL A 172 7.65 21.06 -7.61
C VAL A 172 8.47 22.33 -7.81
N THR A 173 9.29 22.71 -6.83
CA THR A 173 10.20 23.85 -6.92
C THR A 173 11.32 23.61 -7.96
N GLU A 174 11.87 22.40 -8.06
CA GLU A 174 12.81 22.02 -9.13
C GLU A 174 12.15 22.07 -10.52
N MET A 175 10.87 21.68 -10.63
CA MET A 175 10.13 21.75 -11.90
C MET A 175 9.84 23.19 -12.32
N ARG A 176 9.35 24.05 -11.42
CA ARG A 176 9.12 25.48 -11.70
C ARG A 176 10.41 26.21 -12.12
N ARG A 177 11.57 25.75 -11.63
CA ARG A 177 12.91 26.27 -11.97
C ARG A 177 13.52 25.65 -13.25
N GLY A 178 12.81 24.77 -13.96
CA GLY A 178 13.34 24.08 -15.15
C GLY A 178 14.60 23.25 -14.87
N ILE A 179 14.72 22.70 -13.65
CA ILE A 179 15.83 21.80 -13.26
C ILE A 179 15.50 20.36 -13.64
N ILE A 180 14.21 19.99 -13.55
CA ILE A 180 13.64 18.76 -14.08
C ILE A 180 12.65 19.04 -15.21
N GLN A 181 12.56 18.09 -16.14
CA GLN A 181 11.48 17.97 -17.12
C GLN A 181 10.88 16.56 -17.02
N ILE A 182 9.59 16.42 -17.34
CA ILE A 182 8.91 15.13 -17.38
C ILE A 182 8.52 14.86 -18.83
N THR A 183 9.03 13.77 -19.39
CA THR A 183 9.00 13.51 -20.83
C THR A 183 8.49 12.10 -21.11
N PRO A 184 7.42 11.92 -21.91
CA PRO A 184 7.03 10.61 -22.41
C PRO A 184 8.02 10.15 -23.48
N VAL A 185 8.24 8.84 -23.57
CA VAL A 185 9.19 8.24 -24.52
C VAL A 185 8.70 6.86 -24.96
N GLU A 186 9.02 6.48 -26.19
CA GLU A 186 8.74 5.16 -26.76
C GLU A 186 9.95 4.68 -27.57
N ASN A 187 9.96 3.41 -28.00
CA ASN A 187 11.00 2.91 -28.90
C ASN A 187 10.67 3.26 -30.36
N ASP A 188 10.82 4.54 -30.67
CA ASP A 188 10.64 5.18 -31.99
C ASP A 188 11.88 5.05 -32.92
N GLY A 189 12.95 4.40 -32.45
CA GLY A 189 14.24 4.34 -33.14
C GLY A 189 15.08 5.62 -33.10
N GLN A 190 14.63 6.67 -32.42
CA GLN A 190 15.36 7.94 -32.35
C GLN A 190 16.49 7.90 -31.31
N PRO A 191 17.69 8.43 -31.62
CA PRO A 191 18.83 8.44 -30.69
C PRO A 191 18.51 9.10 -29.34
N ARG A 192 17.70 10.17 -29.35
CA ARG A 192 17.26 10.88 -28.12
C ARG A 192 16.40 9.98 -27.23
N SER A 193 15.46 9.25 -27.82
CA SER A 193 14.57 8.33 -27.13
C SER A 193 15.36 7.13 -26.59
N TRP A 194 16.29 6.57 -27.36
CA TRP A 194 17.22 5.53 -26.90
C TRP A 194 18.10 5.97 -25.72
N ILE A 195 18.58 7.21 -25.67
CA ILE A 195 19.31 7.74 -24.50
C ILE A 195 18.41 7.73 -23.26
N ILE A 196 17.17 8.20 -23.37
CA ILE A 196 16.21 8.26 -22.25
C ILE A 196 15.79 6.84 -21.81
N LEU A 197 15.48 5.94 -22.74
CA LEU A 197 15.16 4.53 -22.46
C LEU A 197 16.35 3.79 -21.82
N THR A 198 17.58 4.06 -22.25
CA THR A 198 18.79 3.49 -21.65
C THR A 198 19.01 4.01 -20.23
N GLY A 199 18.72 5.29 -19.98
CA GLY A 199 18.70 5.86 -18.63
C GLY A 199 17.60 5.24 -17.75
N LEU A 200 16.39 5.04 -18.28
CA LEU A 200 15.30 4.33 -17.59
C LEU A 200 15.67 2.89 -17.24
N LYS A 201 16.18 2.10 -18.21
CA LYS A 201 16.71 0.74 -17.98
C LYS A 201 17.74 0.75 -16.84
N THR A 202 18.68 1.70 -16.86
CA THR A 202 19.75 1.80 -15.87
C THR A 202 19.23 2.21 -14.49
N LEU A 203 18.15 3.01 -14.42
CA LEU A 203 17.44 3.31 -13.17
C LEU A 203 16.74 2.06 -12.63
N PHE A 204 15.94 1.37 -13.45
CA PHE A 204 15.20 0.17 -13.04
C PHE A 204 16.14 -0.95 -12.59
N GLN A 205 17.20 -1.26 -13.34
CA GLN A 205 18.22 -2.25 -12.96
C GLN A 205 18.92 -1.94 -11.62
N LYS A 206 18.93 -0.68 -11.17
CA LYS A 206 19.52 -0.25 -9.88
C LYS A 206 18.52 -0.12 -8.73
N GLN A 207 17.21 -0.04 -9.01
CA GLN A 207 16.17 0.14 -7.99
C GLN A 207 15.29 -1.10 -7.80
N LEU A 208 15.31 -2.04 -8.75
CA LEU A 208 14.56 -3.29 -8.73
C LEU A 208 15.53 -4.50 -8.83
N PRO A 209 16.42 -4.72 -7.83
CA PRO A 209 17.48 -5.73 -7.92
C PRO A 209 16.97 -7.18 -8.02
N LYS A 210 15.70 -7.43 -7.64
CA LYS A 210 15.04 -8.74 -7.81
C LYS A 210 14.59 -9.03 -9.25
N MET A 211 14.55 -8.03 -10.13
CA MET A 211 14.09 -8.17 -11.51
C MET A 211 15.29 -8.40 -12.44
N PRO A 212 15.32 -9.50 -13.24
CA PRO A 212 16.45 -9.80 -14.12
C PRO A 212 16.79 -8.64 -15.07
N ARG A 213 18.09 -8.37 -15.24
CA ARG A 213 18.57 -7.17 -15.94
C ARG A 213 18.19 -7.16 -17.42
N GLU A 214 18.15 -8.36 -18.01
CA GLU A 214 17.80 -8.69 -19.38
C GLU A 214 16.28 -8.57 -19.58
N TYR A 215 15.50 -8.98 -18.58
CA TYR A 215 14.04 -8.83 -18.56
C TYR A 215 13.64 -7.35 -18.53
N ILE A 216 14.28 -6.56 -17.67
CA ILE A 216 14.11 -5.09 -17.64
C ILE A 216 14.47 -4.49 -19.00
N ALA A 217 15.63 -4.85 -19.56
CA ALA A 217 16.07 -4.33 -20.86
C ALA A 217 15.06 -4.66 -21.97
N ARG A 218 14.63 -5.92 -22.07
CA ARG A 218 13.67 -6.40 -23.08
C ARG A 218 12.34 -5.65 -23.00
N LEU A 219 11.80 -5.40 -21.81
CA LEU A 219 10.53 -4.67 -21.65
C LEU A 219 10.66 -3.15 -21.79
N VAL A 220 11.80 -2.55 -21.43
CA VAL A 220 12.01 -1.09 -21.61
C VAL A 220 12.18 -0.70 -23.08
N TYR A 221 12.75 -1.58 -23.91
CA TYR A 221 12.86 -1.38 -25.36
C TYR A 221 11.73 -2.06 -26.18
N ASP A 222 10.72 -2.67 -25.55
CA ASP A 222 9.59 -3.29 -26.24
C ASP A 222 8.73 -2.22 -26.96
N SER A 223 8.35 -2.47 -28.22
CA SER A 223 7.57 -1.52 -29.03
C SER A 223 6.13 -1.32 -28.52
N ASN A 224 5.62 -2.21 -27.66
CA ASN A 224 4.34 -2.08 -26.98
C ASN A 224 4.46 -1.34 -25.64
N SER A 225 5.66 -1.24 -25.07
CA SER A 225 5.93 -0.49 -23.85
C SER A 225 6.03 1.01 -24.12
N ARG A 226 5.74 1.81 -23.11
CA ARG A 226 5.88 3.27 -23.07
C ARG A 226 6.58 3.69 -21.79
N GLY A 227 7.39 4.72 -21.88
CA GLY A 227 8.13 5.30 -20.76
C GLY A 227 7.61 6.69 -20.39
N LEU A 228 7.67 7.02 -19.11
CA LEU A 228 7.56 8.40 -18.63
C LEU A 228 8.72 8.67 -17.70
N ALA A 229 9.64 9.56 -18.10
CA ALA A 229 10.89 9.82 -17.39
C ALA A 229 10.90 11.21 -16.74
N ILE A 230 11.46 11.31 -15.53
CA ILE A 230 11.93 12.59 -14.98
C ILE A 230 13.40 12.75 -15.35
N ILE A 231 13.69 13.79 -16.12
CA ILE A 231 15.01 14.10 -16.68
C ILE A 231 15.55 15.36 -15.99
N LYS A 232 16.70 15.26 -15.31
CA LYS A 232 17.47 16.43 -14.86
C LYS A 232 18.40 16.92 -15.98
N ARG A 233 18.88 18.17 -15.84
CA ARG A 233 19.96 18.76 -16.66
C ARG A 233 21.07 17.73 -16.93
N GLY A 234 21.53 17.63 -18.18
CA GLY A 234 22.49 16.62 -18.62
C GLY A 234 21.90 15.22 -18.84
N TYR A 235 20.62 15.12 -19.23
CA TYR A 235 19.90 13.86 -19.49
C TYR A 235 19.85 12.84 -18.33
N LYS A 236 20.18 13.27 -17.09
CA LYS A 236 20.21 12.39 -15.93
C LYS A 236 18.81 11.99 -15.48
N ILE A 237 18.42 10.75 -15.73
CA ILE A 237 17.13 10.20 -15.29
C ILE A 237 17.12 10.03 -13.77
N VAL A 238 16.08 10.52 -13.10
CA VAL A 238 15.91 10.42 -11.62
C VAL A 238 14.60 9.76 -11.20
N GLY A 239 13.66 9.58 -12.13
CA GLY A 239 12.40 8.88 -11.92
C GLY A 239 11.91 8.29 -13.23
N GLY A 240 11.22 7.17 -13.17
CA GLY A 240 10.74 6.44 -14.34
C GLY A 240 9.49 5.61 -14.05
N ILE A 241 8.54 5.66 -14.98
CA ILE A 241 7.52 4.62 -15.15
C ILE A 241 7.76 3.95 -16.50
N CYS A 242 7.72 2.62 -16.53
CA CYS A 242 7.52 1.84 -17.75
C CYS A 242 6.13 1.20 -17.66
N TYR A 243 5.30 1.41 -18.68
CA TYR A 243 3.92 0.97 -18.71
C TYR A 243 3.54 0.44 -20.10
N ARG A 244 2.52 -0.40 -20.18
CA ARG A 244 1.99 -0.97 -21.42
C ARG A 244 0.50 -0.64 -21.53
N PRO A 245 0.08 0.22 -22.47
CA PRO A 245 -1.31 0.59 -22.64
C PRO A 245 -2.11 -0.51 -23.36
N PHE A 246 -3.37 -0.71 -22.96
CA PHE A 246 -4.34 -1.53 -23.68
C PHE A 246 -5.61 -0.72 -23.97
N PRO A 247 -5.60 0.21 -24.94
CA PRO A 247 -6.71 1.16 -25.13
C PRO A 247 -8.06 0.48 -25.35
N HIS A 248 -8.09 -0.58 -26.19
CA HIS A 248 -9.29 -1.40 -26.45
C HIS A 248 -9.84 -2.16 -25.23
N ARG A 249 -9.13 -2.15 -24.09
CA ARG A 249 -9.52 -2.81 -22.83
C ARG A 249 -9.63 -1.82 -21.66
N GLY A 250 -9.48 -0.51 -21.91
CA GLY A 250 -9.68 0.54 -20.89
C GLY A 250 -8.65 0.59 -19.76
N PHE A 251 -7.54 -0.17 -19.83
CA PHE A 251 -6.52 -0.20 -18.78
C PHE A 251 -5.08 -0.15 -19.30
N ALA A 252 -4.14 0.27 -18.45
CA ALA A 252 -2.71 0.07 -18.67
C ALA A 252 -2.06 -0.77 -17.56
N GLU A 253 -1.08 -1.57 -17.94
CA GLU A 253 -0.18 -2.28 -17.04
C GLU A 253 0.99 -1.37 -16.66
N ILE A 254 1.20 -1.06 -15.38
CA ILE A 254 2.44 -0.46 -14.91
C ILE A 254 3.44 -1.59 -14.64
N VAL A 255 4.42 -1.71 -15.54
CA VAL A 255 5.43 -2.78 -15.57
C VAL A 255 6.56 -2.47 -14.58
N PHE A 256 7.09 -1.25 -14.61
CA PHE A 256 8.14 -0.81 -13.70
C PHE A 256 7.83 0.60 -13.17
N PHE A 257 8.08 0.82 -11.88
CA PHE A 257 8.05 2.13 -11.24
C PHE A 257 9.30 2.30 -10.37
N ALA A 258 10.05 3.39 -10.56
CA ALA A 258 11.24 3.66 -9.75
C ALA A 258 11.58 5.16 -9.66
N THR A 259 12.21 5.54 -8.55
CA THR A 259 12.87 6.84 -8.37
C THR A 259 14.21 6.65 -7.67
N ASN A 260 15.23 7.40 -8.12
CA ASN A 260 16.60 7.33 -7.64
C ASN A 260 16.69 7.51 -6.12
N SER A 261 17.37 6.61 -5.40
CA SER A 261 17.32 6.53 -3.93
C SER A 261 17.67 7.84 -3.22
N ALA A 262 18.74 8.52 -3.66
CA ALA A 262 19.18 9.82 -3.12
C ALA A 262 18.20 10.99 -3.39
N ASP A 263 17.14 10.73 -4.16
CA ASP A 263 16.16 11.70 -4.65
C ASP A 263 14.72 11.34 -4.21
N GLN A 264 14.48 10.15 -3.63
CA GLN A 264 13.15 9.66 -3.24
C GLN A 264 12.40 10.60 -2.29
N VAL A 265 13.07 11.12 -1.26
CA VAL A 265 12.49 12.01 -0.23
C VAL A 265 11.98 13.35 -0.77
N LYS A 266 12.39 13.77 -1.97
CA LYS A 266 11.96 15.05 -2.57
C LYS A 266 10.53 15.03 -3.10
N GLY A 267 9.88 13.86 -3.11
CA GLY A 267 8.48 13.69 -3.52
C GLY A 267 8.28 13.42 -5.01
N TYR A 268 9.35 13.18 -5.79
CA TYR A 268 9.23 12.85 -7.21
C TYR A 268 8.29 11.67 -7.48
N GLY A 269 8.23 10.67 -6.59
CA GLY A 269 7.36 9.51 -6.79
C GLY A 269 5.87 9.85 -6.85
N GLY A 270 5.41 10.84 -6.09
CA GLY A 270 4.02 11.32 -6.18
C GLY A 270 3.80 12.19 -7.42
N MET A 271 4.74 13.11 -7.69
CA MET A 271 4.73 13.94 -8.90
C MET A 271 4.67 13.09 -10.18
N LEU A 272 5.49 12.05 -10.27
CA LEU A 272 5.59 11.19 -11.44
C LEU A 272 4.28 10.45 -11.72
N MET A 273 3.62 9.94 -10.67
CA MET A 273 2.30 9.31 -10.79
C MET A 273 1.23 10.32 -11.21
N ASP A 274 1.31 11.56 -10.73
CA ASP A 274 0.32 12.59 -11.06
C ASP A 274 0.48 13.12 -12.49
N HIS A 275 1.72 13.25 -12.96
CA HIS A 275 2.00 13.49 -14.39
C HIS A 275 1.69 12.29 -15.27
N PHE A 276 1.83 11.06 -14.77
CA PHE A 276 1.41 9.86 -15.49
C PHE A 276 -0.12 9.81 -15.68
N LYS A 277 -0.88 10.08 -14.63
CA LYS A 277 -2.35 10.15 -14.69
C LYS A 277 -2.84 11.25 -15.62
N ALA A 278 -2.19 12.41 -15.62
CA ALA A 278 -2.46 13.48 -16.58
C ALA A 278 -2.09 13.08 -18.02
N HIS A 279 -0.89 12.53 -18.25
CA HIS A 279 -0.41 12.11 -19.57
C HIS A 279 -1.29 11.01 -20.19
N VAL A 280 -1.63 9.98 -19.42
CA VAL A 280 -2.51 8.89 -19.86
C VAL A 280 -3.88 9.43 -20.27
N ARG A 281 -4.50 10.30 -19.46
CA ARG A 281 -5.82 10.87 -19.82
C ARG A 281 -5.77 11.65 -21.14
N THR A 282 -4.69 12.37 -21.41
CA THR A 282 -4.54 13.13 -22.67
C THR A 282 -4.25 12.23 -23.86
N ALA A 283 -3.47 11.16 -23.69
CA ALA A 283 -3.09 10.24 -24.76
C ALA A 283 -4.13 9.13 -25.05
N TYR A 284 -4.90 8.75 -24.03
CA TYR A 284 -5.84 7.63 -24.03
C TYR A 284 -7.08 7.95 -23.16
N PRO A 285 -8.04 8.74 -23.66
CA PRO A 285 -9.16 9.25 -22.85
C PRO A 285 -9.99 8.17 -22.14
N ASP A 286 -10.21 7.03 -22.79
CA ASP A 286 -11.00 5.90 -22.27
C ASP A 286 -10.20 4.97 -21.35
N MET A 287 -8.87 5.15 -21.23
CA MET A 287 -8.00 4.29 -20.45
C MET A 287 -7.92 4.75 -18.99
N LEU A 288 -8.99 4.47 -18.25
CA LEU A 288 -9.18 4.97 -16.88
C LEU A 288 -8.57 4.08 -15.79
N HIS A 289 -8.19 2.85 -16.09
CA HIS A 289 -7.68 1.90 -15.10
C HIS A 289 -6.19 1.63 -15.21
N PHE A 290 -5.53 1.39 -14.07
CA PHE A 290 -4.16 0.89 -14.00
C PHE A 290 -4.11 -0.39 -13.20
N LEU A 291 -3.39 -1.38 -13.71
CA LEU A 291 -3.04 -2.60 -13.00
C LEU A 291 -1.52 -2.66 -12.83
N THR A 292 -1.06 -3.17 -11.69
CA THR A 292 0.36 -3.37 -11.42
C THR A 292 0.55 -4.50 -10.41
N TYR A 293 1.70 -5.17 -10.46
CA TYR A 293 2.16 -6.04 -9.38
C TYR A 293 3.16 -5.25 -8.53
N ALA A 294 2.79 -4.99 -7.29
CA ALA A 294 3.59 -4.24 -6.33
C ALA A 294 4.33 -5.20 -5.39
N ASP A 295 5.65 -5.04 -5.27
CA ASP A 295 6.43 -5.62 -4.17
C ASP A 295 5.82 -5.20 -2.82
N ASN A 296 5.92 -6.06 -1.80
CA ASN A 296 5.37 -5.80 -0.46
C ASN A 296 5.83 -4.46 0.16
N TYR A 297 7.04 -3.99 -0.16
CA TYR A 297 7.56 -2.68 0.26
C TYR A 297 6.93 -1.48 -0.51
N ALA A 298 6.43 -1.71 -1.72
CA ALA A 298 5.85 -0.69 -2.60
C ALA A 298 4.33 -0.53 -2.42
N VAL A 299 3.63 -1.55 -1.88
CA VAL A 299 2.17 -1.52 -1.63
C VAL A 299 1.73 -0.23 -0.93
N GLY A 300 2.38 0.15 0.18
CA GLY A 300 2.06 1.37 0.94
C GLY A 300 2.41 2.70 0.24
N TYR A 301 3.13 2.66 -0.89
CA TYR A 301 3.27 3.80 -1.81
C TYR A 301 2.09 3.85 -2.80
N PHE A 302 1.73 2.71 -3.39
CA PHE A 302 0.62 2.60 -4.35
C PHE A 302 -0.74 2.87 -3.70
N GLU A 303 -0.98 2.41 -2.47
CA GLU A 303 -2.16 2.77 -1.67
C GLU A 303 -2.29 4.30 -1.53
N LYS A 304 -1.17 5.00 -1.23
CA LYS A 304 -1.11 6.48 -1.19
C LYS A 304 -1.29 7.17 -2.54
N GLN A 305 -1.17 6.43 -3.65
CA GLN A 305 -1.49 6.92 -5.00
C GLN A 305 -2.95 6.62 -5.42
N GLY A 306 -3.75 5.96 -4.58
CA GLY A 306 -5.12 5.56 -4.88
C GLY A 306 -5.24 4.23 -5.63
N PHE A 307 -4.32 3.29 -5.41
CA PHE A 307 -4.50 1.90 -5.78
C PHE A 307 -5.13 1.13 -4.61
N SER A 308 -6.04 0.18 -4.89
CA SER A 308 -6.46 -0.86 -3.93
C SER A 308 -5.95 -2.23 -4.36
N LYS A 309 -6.03 -3.20 -3.45
CA LYS A 309 -5.89 -4.64 -3.71
C LYS A 309 -7.20 -5.23 -4.28
N ASP A 310 -8.32 -4.52 -4.10
CA ASP A 310 -9.63 -4.88 -4.65
C ASP A 310 -9.65 -4.60 -6.16
N ILE A 311 -9.53 -5.65 -6.97
CA ILE A 311 -9.58 -5.55 -8.43
C ILE A 311 -11.06 -5.54 -8.87
N THR A 312 -11.56 -4.37 -9.27
CA THR A 312 -12.94 -4.19 -9.75
C THR A 312 -13.09 -4.47 -11.25
N LEU A 313 -11.98 -4.57 -11.99
CA LEU A 313 -11.97 -5.00 -13.38
C LEU A 313 -12.23 -6.51 -13.47
N ASP A 314 -13.20 -6.90 -14.29
CA ASP A 314 -13.48 -8.31 -14.55
C ASP A 314 -12.24 -9.06 -15.08
N ARG A 315 -12.07 -10.30 -14.65
CA ARG A 315 -10.87 -11.10 -14.92
C ARG A 315 -10.65 -11.35 -16.42
N SER A 316 -11.69 -11.39 -17.24
CA SER A 316 -11.57 -11.53 -18.70
C SER A 316 -11.00 -10.29 -19.39
N VAL A 317 -10.99 -9.13 -18.72
CA VAL A 317 -10.42 -7.88 -19.25
C VAL A 317 -8.90 -7.89 -19.17
N TRP A 318 -8.29 -8.48 -18.14
CA TRP A 318 -6.86 -8.34 -17.85
C TRP A 318 -6.05 -9.64 -17.73
N ALA A 319 -6.66 -10.78 -17.38
CA ALA A 319 -5.91 -12.03 -17.20
C ALA A 319 -5.28 -12.49 -18.53
N GLY A 320 -4.01 -12.91 -18.47
CA GLY A 320 -3.21 -13.27 -19.65
C GLY A 320 -2.67 -12.10 -20.47
N TYR A 321 -3.14 -10.86 -20.22
CA TYR A 321 -2.62 -9.65 -20.88
C TYR A 321 -1.47 -9.02 -20.11
N ILE A 322 -1.61 -8.90 -18.79
CA ILE A 322 -0.54 -8.47 -17.88
C ILE A 322 0.45 -9.62 -17.60
N LYS A 323 1.60 -9.29 -17.00
CA LYS A 323 2.56 -10.27 -16.47
C LYS A 323 2.36 -10.47 -14.98
N ASP A 324 2.24 -11.73 -14.60
CA ASP A 324 2.22 -12.16 -13.20
C ASP A 324 3.66 -12.20 -12.66
N TYR A 325 3.86 -11.71 -11.43
CA TYR A 325 5.17 -11.66 -10.77
C TYR A 325 5.10 -12.38 -9.43
N GLU A 326 5.99 -13.34 -9.23
CA GLU A 326 6.07 -14.14 -8.01
C GLU A 326 6.39 -13.24 -6.79
N GLY A 327 5.62 -13.40 -5.71
CA GLY A 327 5.71 -12.55 -4.51
C GLY A 327 5.17 -11.11 -4.66
N GLY A 328 4.66 -10.73 -5.85
CA GLY A 328 4.02 -9.43 -6.08
C GLY A 328 2.54 -9.42 -5.67
N THR A 329 2.08 -8.34 -5.06
CA THR A 329 0.65 -8.09 -4.81
C THR A 329 0.03 -7.39 -6.01
N ILE A 330 -0.98 -7.97 -6.66
CA ILE A 330 -1.75 -7.27 -7.70
C ILE A 330 -2.54 -6.10 -7.10
N MET A 331 -2.52 -4.95 -7.76
CA MET A 331 -3.21 -3.74 -7.33
C MET A 331 -3.84 -2.99 -8.51
N GLN A 332 -5.03 -2.43 -8.29
CA GLN A 332 -5.77 -1.61 -9.26
C GLN A 332 -5.92 -0.16 -8.80
N CYS A 333 -5.66 0.80 -9.68
CA CYS A 333 -6.14 2.18 -9.53
C CYS A 333 -7.17 2.51 -10.61
N THR A 334 -8.27 3.15 -10.23
CA THR A 334 -9.25 3.74 -11.17
C THR A 334 -9.13 5.26 -11.12
N MET A 335 -8.93 5.91 -12.27
CA MET A 335 -8.82 7.36 -12.38
C MET A 335 -10.17 8.06 -12.24
N LEU A 336 -10.20 9.10 -11.40
CA LEU A 336 -11.34 10.02 -11.33
C LEU A 336 -11.31 10.94 -12.56
N GLN A 337 -12.30 10.82 -13.45
CA GLN A 337 -12.38 11.60 -14.70
C GLN A 337 -12.31 13.12 -14.45
N LYS A 338 -13.10 13.63 -13.49
CA LYS A 338 -13.29 15.07 -13.23
C LYS A 338 -12.18 15.73 -12.38
N VAL A 339 -11.10 15.02 -12.08
CA VAL A 339 -10.02 15.51 -11.20
C VAL A 339 -8.78 15.85 -12.01
N ASP A 340 -8.31 17.10 -11.92
CA ASP A 340 -6.95 17.44 -12.30
C ASP A 340 -5.97 16.86 -11.27
N TYR A 341 -5.08 15.97 -11.71
CA TYR A 341 -4.08 15.33 -10.85
C TYR A 341 -2.86 16.23 -10.62
N LEU A 342 -2.63 17.25 -11.45
CA LEU A 342 -1.54 18.21 -11.29
C LEU A 342 -1.89 19.29 -10.25
N ASN A 343 -3.14 19.77 -10.24
CA ASN A 343 -3.60 20.83 -9.33
C ASN A 343 -4.51 20.35 -8.18
N LYS A 344 -4.36 19.10 -7.73
CA LYS A 344 -5.05 18.58 -6.53
C LYS A 344 -4.97 19.50 -5.31
N PRO A 345 -3.83 20.17 -4.98
CA PRO A 345 -3.75 20.98 -3.77
C PRO A 345 -4.76 22.13 -3.78
N ALA A 346 -4.95 22.81 -4.92
CA ALA A 346 -5.94 23.87 -5.05
C ALA A 346 -7.38 23.32 -5.08
N LEU A 347 -7.61 22.17 -5.72
CA LEU A 347 -8.91 21.50 -5.71
C LEU A 347 -9.36 21.14 -4.28
N LEU A 348 -8.47 20.49 -3.52
CA LEU A 348 -8.73 20.11 -2.13
C LEU A 348 -8.84 21.33 -1.20
N ALA A 349 -8.08 22.40 -1.46
CA ALA A 349 -8.21 23.66 -0.73
C ALA A 349 -9.60 24.28 -0.93
N LYS A 350 -10.05 24.43 -2.18
CA LYS A 350 -11.40 24.96 -2.51
C LYS A 350 -12.53 24.10 -1.93
N GLN A 351 -12.39 22.77 -1.97
CA GLN A 351 -13.36 21.86 -1.35
C GLN A 351 -13.41 22.03 0.18
N LYS A 352 -12.25 22.09 0.84
CA LYS A 352 -12.16 22.34 2.29
C LYS A 352 -12.74 23.72 2.66
N GLU A 353 -12.46 24.75 1.87
CA GLU A 353 -12.97 26.11 2.05
C GLU A 353 -14.49 26.18 1.94
N ALA A 354 -15.08 25.54 0.92
CA ALA A 354 -16.53 25.46 0.76
C ALA A 354 -17.20 24.73 1.94
N ILE A 355 -16.62 23.62 2.39
CA ILE A 355 -17.10 22.86 3.57
C ILE A 355 -17.00 23.72 4.84
N LEU A 356 -15.84 24.35 5.10
CA LEU A 356 -15.66 25.23 6.25
C LEU A 356 -16.60 26.45 6.22
N THR A 357 -16.88 27.00 5.05
CA THR A 357 -17.84 28.10 4.87
C THR A 357 -19.26 27.66 5.20
N LYS A 358 -19.67 26.45 4.79
CA LYS A 358 -20.97 25.87 5.19
C LYS A 358 -21.02 25.57 6.70
N ILE A 359 -19.93 25.07 7.29
CA ILE A 359 -19.82 24.83 8.74
C ILE A 359 -19.93 26.15 9.52
N LYS A 360 -19.22 27.22 9.12
CA LYS A 360 -19.29 28.54 9.78
C LYS A 360 -20.71 29.12 9.82
N ARG A 361 -21.55 28.83 8.81
CA ARG A 361 -22.97 29.24 8.80
C ARG A 361 -23.88 28.47 9.77
N MET A 362 -23.40 27.36 10.34
CA MET A 362 -24.19 26.46 11.20
C MET A 362 -23.57 26.28 12.60
N SER A 363 -22.26 26.51 12.76
CA SER A 363 -21.51 26.33 14.00
C SER A 363 -20.87 27.62 14.48
N ARG A 364 -21.09 27.93 15.76
CA ARG A 364 -20.45 29.04 16.48
C ARG A 364 -19.00 28.77 16.90
N SER A 365 -18.43 27.59 16.63
CA SER A 365 -17.04 27.22 16.99
C SER A 365 -15.94 28.06 16.30
N HIS A 366 -16.31 29.06 15.50
CA HIS A 366 -15.41 30.04 14.90
C HIS A 366 -15.45 31.42 15.62
N ILE A 367 -16.32 31.57 16.62
CA ILE A 367 -16.40 32.75 17.49
C ILE A 367 -15.39 32.54 18.63
N VAL A 368 -14.48 33.50 18.80
CA VAL A 368 -13.57 33.55 19.94
C VAL A 368 -14.24 34.41 21.01
N TYR A 369 -14.51 33.81 22.17
CA TYR A 369 -15.06 34.50 23.33
C TYR A 369 -13.92 35.07 24.19
N PRO A 370 -14.14 36.18 24.92
CA PRO A 370 -13.13 36.73 25.83
C PRO A 370 -12.81 35.73 26.95
N GLY A 371 -11.58 35.80 27.47
CA GLY A 371 -11.14 34.97 28.59
C GLY A 371 -11.97 35.22 29.85
N LEU A 372 -12.32 34.15 30.57
CA LEU A 372 -13.16 34.19 31.77
C LEU A 372 -12.50 35.04 32.87
N PRO A 373 -13.13 36.13 33.37
CA PRO A 373 -12.56 36.99 34.41
C PRO A 373 -12.15 36.26 35.69
N GLN A 374 -12.84 35.16 36.01
CA GLN A 374 -12.61 34.31 37.18
C GLN A 374 -11.23 33.64 37.21
N PHE A 375 -10.56 33.51 36.05
CA PHE A 375 -9.26 32.86 35.92
C PHE A 375 -8.15 33.84 35.49
N GLN A 376 -8.34 35.13 35.74
CA GLN A 376 -7.30 36.15 35.52
C GLN A 376 -6.27 36.15 36.66
N HIS A 377 -5.04 36.54 36.33
CA HIS A 377 -3.91 36.51 37.24
C HIS A 377 -4.15 37.42 38.46
N GLY A 378 -4.18 36.84 39.66
CA GLY A 378 -4.50 37.55 40.92
C GLY A 378 -5.92 37.33 41.46
N GLN A 379 -6.75 36.51 40.80
CA GLN A 379 -7.96 35.94 41.42
C GLN A 379 -7.59 34.84 42.45
N PRO A 380 -8.45 34.55 43.45
CA PRO A 380 -8.17 33.52 44.45
C PRO A 380 -8.22 32.11 43.84
N ASP A 381 -7.33 31.22 44.30
CA ASP A 381 -7.33 29.82 43.90
C ASP A 381 -8.62 29.10 44.37
N GLY A 382 -9.16 28.23 43.49
CA GLY A 382 -10.31 27.38 43.80
C GLY A 382 -11.68 27.91 43.35
N VAL A 383 -11.76 28.96 42.53
CA VAL A 383 -13.04 29.44 41.96
C VAL A 383 -13.67 28.37 41.05
N VAL A 384 -14.81 27.81 41.49
CA VAL A 384 -15.63 26.89 40.69
C VAL A 384 -16.72 27.67 39.96
N LEU A 385 -16.77 27.53 38.63
CA LEU A 385 -17.78 28.14 37.75
C LEU A 385 -18.73 27.07 37.22
N ASP A 386 -20.05 27.32 37.24
CA ASP A 386 -21.01 26.43 36.54
C ASP A 386 -20.77 26.56 35.02
N PRO A 387 -20.58 25.46 34.27
CA PRO A 387 -20.39 25.55 32.82
C PRO A 387 -21.59 26.18 32.07
N LYS A 388 -22.77 26.31 32.69
CA LYS A 388 -23.88 27.12 32.16
C LYS A 388 -23.57 28.61 32.03
N ASP A 389 -22.65 29.14 32.85
CA ASP A 389 -22.30 30.57 32.90
C ASP A 389 -21.17 30.94 31.93
N VAL A 390 -20.53 29.93 31.32
CA VAL A 390 -19.47 30.11 30.31
C VAL A 390 -20.08 30.59 28.98
N PRO A 391 -19.70 31.79 28.47
CA PRO A 391 -20.11 32.27 27.15
C PRO A 391 -19.74 31.28 26.04
N GLY A 392 -20.55 31.20 24.98
CA GLY A 392 -20.42 30.16 23.96
C GLY A 392 -20.91 28.77 24.41
N LEU A 393 -20.51 28.26 25.58
CA LEU A 393 -20.99 26.96 26.06
C LEU A 393 -22.50 26.97 26.32
N ARG A 394 -22.98 28.01 27.02
CA ARG A 394 -24.41 28.32 27.19
C ARG A 394 -25.18 28.36 25.86
N GLU A 395 -24.57 28.90 24.81
CA GLU A 395 -25.20 29.08 23.49
C GLU A 395 -25.29 27.80 22.66
N THR A 396 -24.51 26.77 22.99
CA THR A 396 -24.60 25.46 22.31
C THR A 396 -25.81 24.61 22.75
N GLY A 397 -26.61 25.10 23.71
CA GLY A 397 -27.65 24.29 24.35
C GLY A 397 -27.09 23.23 25.29
N TRP A 398 -25.89 23.48 25.84
CA TRP A 398 -25.21 22.57 26.75
C TRP A 398 -26.09 22.22 27.96
N SER A 399 -26.07 20.95 28.34
CA SER A 399 -26.75 20.46 29.54
C SER A 399 -25.88 19.48 30.30
N HIS A 400 -26.17 19.28 31.59
CA HIS A 400 -25.39 18.36 32.44
C HIS A 400 -25.42 16.91 31.92
N GLY A 401 -26.50 16.51 31.21
CA GLY A 401 -26.58 15.23 30.51
C GLY A 401 -25.65 15.10 29.30
N MET A 402 -25.16 16.21 28.73
CA MET A 402 -24.10 16.17 27.72
C MET A 402 -22.75 15.85 28.38
N MET A 403 -22.44 16.37 29.57
CA MET A 403 -21.25 15.95 30.31
C MET A 403 -21.26 14.46 30.66
N ALA A 404 -22.40 13.90 31.06
CA ALA A 404 -22.52 12.46 31.31
C ALA A 404 -22.15 11.59 30.10
N ASN A 405 -22.31 12.12 28.87
CA ASN A 405 -21.91 11.46 27.62
C ASN A 405 -20.50 11.85 27.13
N ILE A 406 -20.00 13.05 27.44
CA ILE A 406 -18.69 13.56 27.01
C ILE A 406 -17.55 13.09 27.93
N VAL A 407 -17.78 13.10 29.26
CA VAL A 407 -16.82 12.61 30.27
C VAL A 407 -16.67 11.08 30.18
N ARG A 408 -17.63 10.39 29.56
CA ARG A 408 -17.42 9.03 29.05
C ARG A 408 -16.90 9.05 27.61
N GLN A 409 -15.63 9.45 27.46
CA GLN A 409 -14.77 8.65 26.59
C GLN A 409 -14.92 7.20 27.07
N SER A 410 -15.63 6.38 26.31
CA SER A 410 -15.92 5.02 26.77
C SER A 410 -14.58 4.30 27.01
N PRO A 411 -14.39 3.60 28.15
CA PRO A 411 -13.19 2.78 28.34
C PRO A 411 -12.96 1.84 27.14
N ARG A 412 -14.06 1.36 26.54
CA ARG A 412 -14.06 0.58 25.28
C ARG A 412 -13.36 1.28 24.10
N ASN A 413 -13.29 2.61 24.04
CA ASN A 413 -12.60 3.32 22.97
C ASN A 413 -11.09 3.40 23.24
N ALA A 414 -10.69 3.67 24.49
CA ALA A 414 -9.29 3.67 24.90
C ALA A 414 -8.70 2.25 24.86
N ASP A 415 -9.38 1.28 25.47
CA ASP A 415 -9.05 -0.15 25.39
C ASP A 415 -9.02 -0.64 23.94
N ARG A 416 -9.95 -0.19 23.06
CA ARG A 416 -9.91 -0.54 21.64
C ARG A 416 -8.68 0.04 20.94
N ALA A 417 -8.38 1.32 21.15
CA ALA A 417 -7.19 1.95 20.55
C ALA A 417 -5.90 1.26 21.03
N PHE A 418 -5.85 0.86 22.31
CA PHE A 418 -4.76 0.05 22.86
C PHE A 418 -4.70 -1.32 22.20
N MET A 419 -5.78 -2.11 22.20
CA MET A 419 -5.87 -3.42 21.53
C MET A 419 -5.51 -3.36 20.04
N GLU A 420 -5.91 -2.30 19.32
CA GLU A 420 -5.54 -2.08 17.92
C GLU A 420 -4.04 -1.80 17.78
N THR A 421 -3.44 -1.03 18.68
CA THR A 421 -2.00 -0.72 18.67
C THR A 421 -1.18 -1.96 19.01
N THR A 422 -1.45 -2.60 20.15
CA THR A 422 -0.80 -3.84 20.62
C THR A 422 -0.88 -4.95 19.57
N LEU A 423 -2.05 -5.16 18.93
CA LEU A 423 -2.17 -6.19 17.89
C LEU A 423 -1.31 -5.87 16.66
N ASN A 424 -1.28 -4.61 16.21
CA ASN A 424 -0.44 -4.22 15.08
C ASN A 424 1.06 -4.39 15.40
N ASP A 425 1.48 -4.13 16.63
CA ASP A 425 2.89 -4.27 17.04
C ASP A 425 3.30 -5.72 17.25
N LEU A 426 2.43 -6.57 17.82
CA LEU A 426 2.61 -8.03 17.82
C LEU A 426 2.69 -8.59 16.39
N ILE A 427 1.84 -8.13 15.46
CA ILE A 427 1.92 -8.53 14.04
C ILE A 427 3.25 -8.06 13.41
N ARG A 428 3.73 -6.86 13.73
CA ARG A 428 5.01 -6.32 13.23
C ARG A 428 6.26 -6.97 13.83
N HIS A 429 6.17 -7.59 15.01
CA HIS A 429 7.31 -8.21 15.68
C HIS A 429 8.01 -9.27 14.78
N PRO A 430 9.36 -9.31 14.66
CA PRO A 430 10.03 -10.22 13.72
C PRO A 430 9.73 -11.71 13.95
N ARG A 431 9.50 -12.12 15.20
CA ARG A 431 9.18 -13.52 15.56
C ARG A 431 7.70 -13.89 15.38
N SER A 432 6.84 -12.96 15.00
CA SER A 432 5.39 -13.19 14.94
C SER A 432 4.91 -14.06 13.78
N TRP A 433 5.78 -14.40 12.82
CA TRP A 433 5.39 -15.02 11.55
C TRP A 433 4.54 -16.30 11.65
N PRO A 434 4.71 -17.22 12.62
CA PRO A 434 3.86 -18.41 12.72
C PRO A 434 2.40 -18.10 13.11
N PHE A 435 2.16 -16.91 13.66
CA PHE A 435 0.90 -16.55 14.33
C PHE A 435 0.08 -15.51 13.55
N ARG A 436 0.52 -15.13 12.35
CA ARG A 436 -0.12 -14.07 11.52
C ARG A 436 -1.41 -14.53 10.82
N ALA A 437 -1.64 -15.83 10.75
CA ALA A 437 -2.79 -16.48 10.12
C ALA A 437 -3.07 -17.82 10.82
N PRO A 438 -4.24 -18.46 10.60
CA PRO A 438 -4.48 -19.82 11.06
C PRO A 438 -3.44 -20.80 10.48
N VAL A 439 -3.09 -21.83 11.25
CA VAL A 439 -2.28 -22.98 10.77
C VAL A 439 -3.08 -23.72 9.70
N ASP A 440 -2.46 -24.09 8.58
CA ASP A 440 -3.16 -24.89 7.57
C ASP A 440 -3.19 -26.37 7.99
N GLY A 441 -4.40 -26.94 8.10
CA GLY A 441 -4.60 -28.35 8.46
C GLY A 441 -4.22 -29.33 7.35
N ASN A 442 -3.90 -28.87 6.15
CA ASN A 442 -3.29 -29.68 5.10
C ASN A 442 -1.77 -29.80 5.31
N ASP A 443 -1.12 -28.73 5.80
CA ASP A 443 0.32 -28.69 6.08
C ASP A 443 0.66 -29.33 7.44
N VAL A 444 -0.26 -29.25 8.42
CA VAL A 444 -0.09 -29.80 9.77
C VAL A 444 -1.33 -30.64 10.17
N PRO A 445 -1.43 -31.92 9.72
CA PRO A 445 -2.68 -32.69 9.75
C PRO A 445 -3.25 -32.97 11.14
N ASP A 446 -2.40 -33.18 12.16
CA ASP A 446 -2.78 -33.48 13.53
C ASP A 446 -2.99 -32.22 14.41
N TYR A 447 -2.66 -31.03 13.89
CA TYR A 447 -2.73 -29.79 14.67
C TYR A 447 -4.12 -29.56 15.29
N TYR A 448 -5.19 -29.78 14.53
CA TYR A 448 -6.58 -29.61 15.00
C TYR A 448 -7.09 -30.82 15.81
N GLU A 449 -6.37 -31.95 15.80
CA GLU A 449 -6.61 -33.05 16.73
C GLU A 449 -6.01 -32.77 18.11
N VAL A 450 -4.90 -32.02 18.19
CA VAL A 450 -4.27 -31.61 19.46
C VAL A 450 -4.85 -30.28 19.98
N VAL A 451 -4.78 -29.22 19.18
CA VAL A 451 -5.18 -27.85 19.53
C VAL A 451 -6.69 -27.66 19.35
N LYS A 452 -7.42 -27.72 20.46
CA LYS A 452 -8.90 -27.64 20.47
C LYS A 452 -9.49 -26.24 20.28
N ASN A 453 -8.72 -25.19 20.61
CA ASN A 453 -9.16 -23.79 20.56
C ASN A 453 -8.15 -22.96 19.74
N PRO A 454 -8.08 -23.13 18.41
CA PRO A 454 -7.14 -22.40 17.56
C PRO A 454 -7.40 -20.88 17.60
N MET A 455 -6.31 -20.11 17.58
CA MET A 455 -6.32 -18.64 17.54
C MET A 455 -5.09 -18.13 16.77
N ASP A 456 -5.22 -16.95 16.17
CA ASP A 456 -4.17 -16.29 15.39
C ASP A 456 -4.45 -14.77 15.26
N PHE A 457 -3.46 -13.98 14.85
CA PHE A 457 -3.60 -12.52 14.79
C PHE A 457 -4.55 -11.99 13.71
N LYS A 458 -4.79 -12.72 12.62
CA LYS A 458 -5.82 -12.35 11.63
C LYS A 458 -7.20 -12.55 12.25
N THR A 459 -7.47 -13.70 12.86
CA THR A 459 -8.72 -13.97 13.60
C THR A 459 -8.92 -12.97 14.74
N MET A 460 -7.87 -12.64 15.50
CA MET A 460 -7.95 -11.58 16.52
C MET A 460 -8.30 -10.21 15.91
N GLY A 461 -7.71 -9.86 14.76
CA GLY A 461 -8.01 -8.60 14.05
C GLY A 461 -9.44 -8.53 13.54
N GLU A 462 -10.00 -9.66 13.10
CA GLU A 462 -11.41 -9.78 12.73
C GLU A 462 -12.33 -9.68 13.95
N LYS A 463 -11.98 -10.32 15.08
CA LYS A 463 -12.68 -10.17 16.37
C LYS A 463 -12.68 -8.71 16.86
N LEU A 464 -11.58 -7.98 16.69
CA LEU A 464 -11.44 -6.56 17.07
C LEU A 464 -12.26 -5.64 16.16
N LYS A 465 -12.17 -5.82 14.84
CA LYS A 465 -13.00 -5.09 13.85
C LYS A 465 -14.50 -5.29 14.10
N ALA A 466 -14.92 -6.53 14.37
CA ALA A 466 -16.31 -6.88 14.68
C ALA A 466 -16.76 -6.52 16.12
N GLY A 467 -15.92 -5.87 16.93
CA GLY A 467 -16.27 -5.43 18.30
C GLY A 467 -16.52 -6.57 19.29
N LYS A 468 -15.97 -7.77 19.05
CA LYS A 468 -16.20 -8.97 19.88
C LYS A 468 -15.49 -8.91 21.24
N TYR A 469 -14.42 -8.13 21.37
CA TYR A 469 -13.77 -7.87 22.66
C TYR A 469 -14.56 -6.85 23.48
N LYS A 470 -15.14 -7.31 24.59
CA LYS A 470 -15.92 -6.48 25.52
C LYS A 470 -15.08 -5.88 26.67
N SER A 471 -13.90 -6.44 26.91
CA SER A 471 -12.86 -5.96 27.83
C SER A 471 -11.48 -6.33 27.28
N ILE A 472 -10.43 -5.70 27.80
CA ILE A 472 -9.04 -6.02 27.42
C ILE A 472 -8.65 -7.46 27.78
N ASP A 473 -9.17 -8.02 28.88
CA ASP A 473 -8.86 -9.39 29.33
C ASP A 473 -9.34 -10.45 28.32
N ALA A 474 -10.38 -10.13 27.53
CA ALA A 474 -10.82 -10.99 26.44
C ALA A 474 -9.86 -11.00 25.24
N PHE A 475 -9.07 -9.94 25.06
CA PHE A 475 -7.99 -9.86 24.08
C PHE A 475 -6.70 -10.48 24.64
N VAL A 476 -6.36 -10.22 25.91
CA VAL A 476 -5.22 -10.85 26.61
C VAL A 476 -5.33 -12.37 26.57
N ARG A 477 -6.51 -12.93 26.87
CA ARG A 477 -6.75 -14.39 26.77
C ARG A 477 -6.53 -14.95 25.36
N ASP A 478 -6.87 -14.20 24.31
CA ASP A 478 -6.65 -14.63 22.92
C ASP A 478 -5.15 -14.58 22.54
N VAL A 479 -4.40 -13.58 23.02
CA VAL A 479 -2.93 -13.53 22.82
C VAL A 479 -2.26 -14.68 23.57
N GLN A 480 -2.64 -14.92 24.82
CA GLN A 480 -2.12 -16.03 25.61
C GLN A 480 -2.47 -17.38 24.97
N LEU A 481 -3.69 -17.55 24.46
CA LEU A 481 -4.10 -18.76 23.75
C LEU A 481 -3.26 -19.05 22.49
N ILE A 482 -2.77 -18.03 21.78
CA ILE A 482 -1.81 -18.22 20.67
C ILE A 482 -0.48 -18.80 21.19
N ILE A 483 0.04 -18.25 22.30
CA ILE A 483 1.29 -18.67 22.93
C ILE A 483 1.15 -20.09 23.51
N ASP A 484 0.12 -20.34 24.31
CA ASP A 484 -0.15 -21.60 24.99
C ASP A 484 -0.38 -22.74 23.99
N ASN A 485 -1.16 -22.51 22.92
CA ASN A 485 -1.35 -23.50 21.85
C ASN A 485 -0.02 -23.83 21.16
N CYS A 486 0.81 -22.83 20.89
CA CYS A 486 2.13 -23.03 20.28
C CYS A 486 3.04 -23.86 21.19
N LYS A 487 3.11 -23.49 22.48
CA LYS A 487 3.95 -24.15 23.49
C LYS A 487 3.48 -25.56 23.84
N SER A 488 2.17 -25.82 23.77
CA SER A 488 1.59 -27.15 24.02
C SER A 488 1.76 -28.11 22.84
N TYR A 489 1.83 -27.58 21.61
CA TYR A 489 1.97 -28.38 20.39
C TYR A 489 3.44 -28.61 19.98
N ASN A 490 4.31 -27.61 20.14
CA ASN A 490 5.70 -27.66 19.68
C ASN A 490 6.66 -27.90 20.85
N PRO A 491 7.67 -28.78 20.73
CA PRO A 491 8.73 -28.90 21.75
C PRO A 491 9.58 -27.63 21.92
N GLU A 492 10.14 -27.44 23.12
CA GLU A 492 10.96 -26.25 23.49
C GLU A 492 12.19 -26.03 22.60
N SER A 493 12.72 -27.10 22.01
CA SER A 493 13.85 -27.05 21.08
C SER A 493 13.51 -26.33 19.76
N THR A 494 12.23 -26.26 19.38
CA THR A 494 11.79 -25.75 18.08
C THR A 494 11.90 -24.22 17.94
N VAL A 495 11.95 -23.76 16.69
CA VAL A 495 11.85 -22.34 16.35
C VAL A 495 10.47 -21.77 16.73
N TYR A 496 9.40 -22.57 16.69
CA TYR A 496 8.04 -22.16 17.01
C TYR A 496 7.86 -21.81 18.49
N TYR A 497 8.33 -22.68 19.40
CA TYR A 497 8.29 -22.43 20.85
C TYR A 497 9.11 -21.19 21.21
N LYS A 498 10.36 -21.11 20.73
CA LYS A 498 11.25 -19.95 20.92
C LYS A 498 10.70 -18.65 20.33
N ASN A 499 9.85 -18.73 19.30
CA ASN A 499 9.14 -17.56 18.77
C ASN A 499 7.94 -17.16 19.64
N ALA A 500 7.29 -18.12 20.31
CA ALA A 500 6.23 -17.84 21.29
C ALA A 500 6.81 -17.16 22.53
N ASP A 501 7.93 -17.64 23.09
CA ASP A 501 8.64 -16.99 24.21
C ASP A 501 8.95 -15.51 23.93
N ARG A 502 9.60 -15.23 22.79
CA ARG A 502 9.97 -13.86 22.39
C ARG A 502 8.78 -12.97 22.07
N LEU A 503 7.61 -13.54 21.82
CA LEU A 503 6.37 -12.80 21.57
C LEU A 503 5.58 -12.57 22.86
N GLU A 504 5.68 -13.49 23.83
CA GLU A 504 5.20 -13.35 25.20
C GLU A 504 5.98 -12.26 25.95
N GLU A 505 7.32 -12.27 25.88
CA GLU A 505 8.19 -11.19 26.39
C GLU A 505 7.75 -9.81 25.87
N ALA A 506 7.62 -9.68 24.54
CA ALA A 506 7.21 -8.44 23.88
C ALA A 506 5.76 -8.05 24.24
N PHE A 507 4.86 -9.01 24.44
CA PHE A 507 3.49 -8.74 24.85
C PHE A 507 3.42 -8.21 26.29
N GLN A 508 4.16 -8.80 27.23
CA GLN A 508 4.24 -8.29 28.60
C GLN A 508 4.83 -6.87 28.64
N GLU A 509 5.88 -6.59 27.85
CA GLU A 509 6.44 -5.24 27.72
C GLU A 509 5.38 -4.24 27.22
N LEU A 510 4.58 -4.61 26.20
CA LEU A 510 3.47 -3.78 25.71
C LEU A 510 2.37 -3.58 26.78
N MET A 511 2.06 -4.60 27.58
CA MET A 511 1.06 -4.51 28.65
C MET A 511 1.47 -3.55 29.78
N THR A 512 2.77 -3.45 30.11
CA THR A 512 3.26 -2.45 31.09
C THR A 512 3.12 -1.00 30.62
N LYS A 513 2.96 -0.78 29.30
CA LYS A 513 2.80 0.55 28.69
C LYS A 513 1.32 0.97 28.55
N ARG A 514 0.38 0.20 29.12
CA ARG A 514 -1.04 0.55 29.13
C ARG A 514 -1.26 1.79 30.02
N PRO A 515 -1.91 2.86 29.53
CA PRO A 515 -2.34 3.97 30.39
C PRO A 515 -3.44 3.50 31.35
N SER A 516 -3.36 3.98 32.60
CA SER A 516 -4.26 3.66 33.72
C SER A 516 -5.70 4.14 33.52
#